data_AF-A0A1B0DM57-F1
#
_entry.id   AF-A0A1B0DM57-F1
#
_cell.length_a   1.000
_cell.length_b   1.000
_cell.length_c   1.000
_cell.angle_alpha   90.00
_cell.angle_beta   90.00
_cell.angle_gamma   90.00
#
_symmetry.space_group_name_H-M   'P 1'
#
loop_
_entity.id
_entity.type
_entity.pdbx_description
1 polymer ?
#
loop_
_entity_poly.entity_id
_entity_poly.type
_entity_poly.pdbx_seq_one_letter_code
_entity_poly.pdbx_strand_id
1 'polypeptide(L)'
;MPIVWKKFCDEEKEVEKVKYEGMDEFIIVKNTSYPDIPQASLWQDQEFFLPILFRDTIETLYNFDVRPDDVWVVTFPKSGTTWVQEMVWQICNDLDYERSKKENLMERVPYFE
;
A
#
# COMPACT_ATOMS: atom_id res chain seq x y z
N MET A 1 -4.43 -8.83 16.43
CA MET A 1 -4.06 -7.87 15.39
C MET A 1 -3.89 -6.49 16.03
N PRO A 2 -2.74 -5.81 15.88
CA PRO A 2 -2.50 -4.51 16.51
C PRO A 2 -3.06 -3.34 15.72
N ILE A 3 -3.79 -3.58 14.63
CA ILE A 3 -4.41 -2.54 13.81
C ILE A 3 -5.89 -2.44 14.17
N VAL A 4 -6.37 -1.22 14.42
CA VAL A 4 -7.80 -0.92 14.59
C VAL A 4 -8.24 0.09 13.55
N TRP A 5 -9.52 0.08 13.21
CA TRP A 5 -10.10 1.03 12.27
C TRP A 5 -11.47 1.53 12.74
N LYS A 6 -11.83 2.73 12.31
CA LYS A 6 -13.17 3.33 12.48
C LYS A 6 -13.64 3.88 11.15
N LYS A 7 -14.93 3.79 10.86
CA LYS A 7 -15.50 4.43 9.66
C LYS A 7 -15.31 5.95 9.77
N PHE A 8 -14.87 6.56 8.68
CA PHE A 8 -14.81 8.02 8.58
C PHE A 8 -16.22 8.57 8.36
N CYS A 9 -16.62 9.56 9.16
CA CYS A 9 -17.99 10.10 9.18
C CYS A 9 -18.03 11.64 9.10
N ASP A 10 -16.93 12.31 8.73
CA ASP A 10 -16.92 13.78 8.58
C ASP A 10 -17.67 14.26 7.32
N GLU A 11 -17.78 15.58 7.19
CA GLU A 11 -18.56 16.27 6.15
C GLU A 11 -18.26 15.77 4.73
N GLU A 12 -19.32 15.65 3.91
CA GLU A 12 -19.26 15.23 2.49
C GLU A 12 -18.20 15.98 1.67
N LYS A 13 -17.89 17.24 2.03
CA LYS A 13 -16.91 18.07 1.34
C LYS A 13 -15.47 17.56 1.43
N GLU A 14 -15.07 16.96 2.56
CA GLU A 14 -13.71 16.42 2.69
C GLU A 14 -13.59 15.09 1.94
N VAL A 15 -14.64 14.27 1.97
CA VAL A 15 -14.74 13.04 1.17
C VAL A 15 -14.68 13.37 -0.32
N GLU A 16 -15.40 14.38 -0.79
CA GLU A 16 -15.46 14.76 -2.21
C GLU A 16 -14.08 15.11 -2.81
N LYS A 17 -13.18 15.72 -2.02
CA LYS A 17 -11.82 16.07 -2.46
C LYS A 17 -10.95 14.85 -2.75
N VAL A 18 -11.26 13.72 -2.13
CA VAL A 18 -10.44 12.51 -2.15
C VAL A 18 -11.12 11.33 -2.86
N LYS A 19 -12.34 11.51 -3.37
CA LYS A 19 -13.02 10.52 -4.20
C LYS A 19 -12.22 10.27 -5.48
N TYR A 20 -12.00 9.00 -5.80
CA TYR A 20 -11.50 8.58 -7.10
C TYR A 20 -12.08 7.22 -7.46
N GLU A 21 -12.30 6.96 -8.75
CA GLU A 21 -12.70 5.64 -9.27
C GLU A 21 -13.87 4.95 -8.52
N GLY A 22 -14.92 5.70 -8.14
CA GLY A 22 -16.09 5.15 -7.46
C GLY A 22 -15.89 4.84 -5.98
N MET A 23 -14.77 5.27 -5.40
CA MET A 23 -14.45 5.15 -3.99
C MET A 23 -14.94 6.39 -3.23
N ASP A 24 -16.01 6.22 -2.46
CA ASP A 24 -16.68 7.27 -1.69
C ASP A 24 -16.74 6.98 -0.19
N GLU A 25 -16.35 5.78 0.24
CA GLU A 25 -16.28 5.38 1.64
C GLU A 25 -14.83 5.19 2.11
N PHE A 26 -14.55 5.71 3.31
CA PHE A 26 -13.22 5.74 3.90
C PHE A 26 -13.22 5.31 5.37
N ILE A 27 -12.05 4.92 5.85
CA ILE A 27 -11.78 4.52 7.22
C ILE A 27 -10.57 5.28 7.76
N ILE A 28 -10.55 5.45 9.07
CA ILE A 28 -9.36 5.88 9.80
C ILE A 28 -8.75 4.67 10.47
N VAL A 29 -7.48 4.39 10.18
CA VAL A 29 -6.73 3.24 10.66
C VAL A 29 -5.65 3.69 11.63
N LYS A 30 -5.47 2.96 12.74
CA LYS A 30 -4.44 3.23 13.73
C LYS A 30 -3.74 1.95 14.17
N ASN A 31 -2.42 2.00 14.29
CA ASN A 31 -1.66 0.95 14.96
C ASN A 31 -1.71 1.15 16.49
N THR A 32 -1.94 0.07 17.23
CA THR A 32 -2.14 0.06 18.69
C THR A 32 -0.97 -0.52 19.46
N SER A 33 -0.07 -1.24 18.78
CA SER A 33 1.17 -1.71 19.36
C SER A 33 2.28 -1.83 18.32
N TYR A 34 3.51 -1.76 18.80
CA TYR A 34 4.70 -1.76 17.96
C TYR A 34 5.58 -2.95 18.32
N PRO A 35 6.25 -3.57 17.33
CA PRO A 35 7.22 -4.63 17.60
C PRO A 35 8.45 -4.06 18.33
N ASP A 36 9.11 -4.92 19.12
CA ASP A 36 10.34 -4.57 19.82
C ASP A 36 11.55 -4.64 18.87
N ILE A 37 11.63 -3.68 17.96
CA ILE A 37 12.73 -3.51 17.01
C ILE A 37 13.20 -2.05 17.01
N PRO A 38 14.49 -1.77 16.76
CA PRO A 38 15.01 -0.40 16.78
C PRO A 38 14.25 0.56 15.85
N GLN A 39 13.80 0.08 14.70
CA GLN A 39 13.08 0.85 13.69
C GLN A 39 11.72 1.35 14.17
N ALA A 40 11.07 0.63 15.10
CA ALA A 40 9.77 1.02 15.63
C ALA A 40 9.81 2.40 16.31
N SER A 41 10.98 2.80 16.84
CA SER A 41 11.18 4.14 17.40
C SER A 41 11.09 5.29 16.38
N LEU A 42 11.23 4.97 15.09
CA LEU A 42 11.13 5.94 13.98
C LEU A 42 9.70 6.02 13.43
N TRP A 43 8.83 5.08 13.80
CA TRP A 43 7.48 5.02 13.25
C TRP A 43 6.60 6.08 13.90
N GLN A 44 5.78 6.74 13.10
CA GLN A 44 4.89 7.78 13.59
C GLN A 44 3.67 7.13 14.26
N ASP A 45 3.30 7.60 15.46
CA ASP A 45 2.00 7.31 16.09
C ASP A 45 0.94 8.24 15.50
N GLN A 46 0.53 7.91 14.26
CA GLN A 46 -0.47 8.66 13.52
C GLN A 46 -1.62 7.76 13.07
N GLU A 47 -2.78 8.40 12.91
CA GLU A 47 -3.94 7.81 12.26
C GLU A 47 -3.82 8.00 10.73
N PHE A 48 -4.16 6.98 9.96
CA PHE A 48 -4.13 6.99 8.50
C PHE A 48 -5.53 7.00 7.92
N PHE A 49 -5.77 7.85 6.93
CA PHE A 49 -7.01 7.90 6.17
C PHE A 49 -6.88 7.01 4.94
N LEU A 50 -7.70 5.96 4.87
CA LEU A 50 -7.62 4.94 3.81
C LEU A 50 -9.01 4.65 3.24
N PRO A 51 -9.09 4.16 2.00
CA PRO A 51 -10.32 3.61 1.43
C PRO A 51 -10.95 2.51 2.27
N ILE A 52 -12.28 2.39 2.25
CA ILE A 52 -12.98 1.34 3.01
C ILE A 52 -12.57 -0.08 2.60
N LEU A 53 -12.08 -0.29 1.37
CA LEU A 53 -11.65 -1.61 0.89
C LEU A 53 -10.57 -2.22 1.79
N PHE A 54 -9.72 -1.38 2.39
CA PHE A 54 -8.64 -1.82 3.26
C PHE A 54 -9.16 -2.55 4.50
N ARG A 55 -10.39 -2.24 4.93
CA ARG A 55 -11.03 -2.91 6.07
C ARG A 55 -10.92 -4.42 5.99
N ASP A 56 -11.23 -4.98 4.82
CA ASP A 56 -11.36 -6.41 4.62
C ASP A 56 -10.01 -7.07 4.27
N THR A 57 -8.98 -6.27 3.96
CA THR A 57 -7.64 -6.76 3.61
C THR A 57 -6.61 -6.58 4.73
N ILE A 58 -6.78 -5.63 5.66
CA ILE A 58 -5.81 -5.29 6.72
C ILE A 58 -5.28 -6.53 7.48
N GLU A 59 -6.15 -7.46 7.86
CA GLU A 59 -5.74 -8.66 8.61
C GLU A 59 -4.89 -9.60 7.75
N THR A 60 -5.26 -9.79 6.48
CA THR A 60 -4.51 -10.59 5.52
C THR A 60 -3.15 -9.97 5.25
N LEU A 61 -3.07 -8.65 5.06
CA LEU A 61 -1.82 -7.94 4.82
C LEU A 61 -0.89 -7.99 6.04
N TYR A 62 -1.43 -7.84 7.25
CA TYR A 62 -0.63 -7.89 8.47
C TYR A 62 0.00 -9.27 8.70
N ASN A 63 -0.70 -10.34 8.31
CA ASN A 63 -0.23 -11.72 8.47
C ASN A 63 0.35 -12.32 7.18
N PHE A 64 0.67 -11.49 6.18
CA PHE A 64 1.19 -11.96 4.91
C PHE A 64 2.56 -12.65 5.10
N ASP A 65 2.70 -13.84 4.52
CA ASP A 65 3.95 -14.61 4.57
C ASP A 65 4.97 -14.03 3.59
N VAL A 66 5.90 -13.23 4.14
CA VAL A 66 7.01 -12.65 3.38
C VAL A 66 8.08 -13.69 3.05
N ARG A 67 8.72 -13.51 1.90
CA ARG A 67 9.82 -14.36 1.42
C ARG A 67 11.14 -13.59 1.46
N PRO A 68 12.28 -14.28 1.63
CA PRO A 68 13.58 -13.63 1.71
C PRO A 68 14.01 -12.93 0.41
N ASP A 69 13.41 -13.28 -0.72
CA ASP A 69 13.66 -12.73 -2.05
C ASP A 69 12.59 -11.72 -2.52
N ASP A 70 11.63 -11.36 -1.67
CA ASP A 70 10.64 -10.34 -2.01
C ASP A 70 11.29 -8.96 -2.16
N VAL A 71 10.91 -8.25 -3.23
CA VAL A 71 11.33 -6.87 -3.49
C VAL A 71 10.12 -5.95 -3.35
N TRP A 72 10.22 -5.00 -2.42
CA TRP A 72 9.14 -4.08 -2.07
C TRP A 72 9.39 -2.70 -2.65
N VAL A 73 8.43 -2.19 -3.43
CA VAL A 73 8.41 -0.78 -3.87
C VAL A 73 7.41 -0.02 -3.01
N VAL A 74 7.92 0.69 -2.00
CA VAL A 74 7.09 1.41 -1.01
C VAL A 74 7.23 2.91 -1.22
N THR A 75 6.11 3.59 -1.47
CA THR A 75 6.11 5.03 -1.78
C THR A 75 4.82 5.69 -1.29
N PHE A 76 4.86 6.98 -0.98
CA PHE A 76 3.62 7.76 -0.86
C PHE A 76 2.94 7.92 -2.24
N PRO A 77 1.59 7.87 -2.34
CA PRO A 77 0.90 7.97 -3.62
C PRO A 77 1.39 9.13 -4.50
N LYS A 78 1.46 8.88 -5.80
CA LYS A 78 1.90 9.86 -6.82
C LYS A 78 3.36 10.30 -6.72
N SER A 79 4.22 9.57 -5.99
CA SER A 79 5.66 9.85 -5.89
C SER A 79 6.53 9.11 -6.92
N GLY A 80 5.96 8.69 -8.06
CA GLY A 80 6.69 8.00 -9.13
C GLY A 80 6.73 6.47 -9.03
N THR A 81 5.83 5.86 -8.27
CA THR A 81 5.77 4.40 -8.04
C THR A 81 5.83 3.58 -9.34
N THR A 82 5.04 3.95 -10.35
CA THR A 82 5.00 3.24 -11.65
C THR A 82 6.36 3.22 -12.35
N TRP A 83 7.12 4.31 -12.29
CA TRP A 83 8.47 4.36 -12.89
C TRP A 83 9.44 3.47 -12.12
N VAL A 84 9.39 3.51 -10.79
CA VAL A 84 10.25 2.68 -9.94
C VAL A 84 9.92 1.21 -10.10
N GLN A 85 8.64 0.82 -10.17
CA GLN A 85 8.21 -0.55 -10.43
C GLN A 85 8.82 -1.09 -11.73
N GLU A 86 8.75 -0.32 -12.82
CA GLU A 86 9.34 -0.75 -14.09
C GLU A 86 10.87 -0.86 -14.00
N MET A 87 11.56 0.14 -13.45
CA MET A 87 13.02 0.11 -13.32
C MET A 87 13.50 -1.07 -12.46
N VAL A 88 12.85 -1.31 -11.33
CA VAL A 88 13.18 -2.44 -10.43
C VAL A 88 12.93 -3.76 -11.15
N TRP A 89 11.77 -3.92 -11.80
CA TRP A 89 11.46 -5.15 -12.52
C TRP A 89 12.49 -5.45 -13.61
N GLN A 90 12.91 -4.44 -14.38
CA GLN A 90 13.95 -4.59 -15.39
C GLN A 90 15.28 -5.05 -14.80
N ILE A 91 15.73 -4.44 -13.70
CA ILE A 91 16.98 -4.81 -13.02
C ILE A 91 16.92 -6.25 -12.51
N CYS A 92 15.78 -6.66 -11.93
CA CYS A 92 15.58 -8.01 -11.42
C CYS A 92 15.41 -9.09 -12.50
N ASN A 93 15.18 -8.71 -13.76
CA ASN A 93 14.93 -9.62 -14.88
C ASN A 93 15.92 -9.39 -16.03
N ASP A 94 17.18 -9.07 -15.71
CA ASP A 94 18.29 -8.95 -16.66
C ASP A 94 18.02 -8.03 -17.86
N LEU A 95 17.23 -6.96 -17.64
CA LEU A 95 16.80 -6.00 -18.65
C LEU A 95 16.01 -6.65 -19.82
N ASP A 96 15.14 -7.62 -19.52
CA ASP A 96 14.23 -8.26 -20.49
C ASP A 96 13.12 -7.30 -20.98
N TYR A 97 13.50 -6.41 -21.89
CA TYR A 97 12.60 -5.43 -22.51
C TYR A 97 11.52 -6.05 -23.40
N GLU A 98 11.74 -7.26 -23.92
CA GLU A 98 10.75 -7.91 -24.79
C GLU A 98 9.59 -8.46 -23.97
N ARG A 99 9.90 -9.08 -22.82
CA ARG A 99 8.88 -9.53 -21.87
C ARG A 99 8.14 -8.35 -21.25
N SER A 100 8.84 -7.29 -20.85
CA SER A 100 8.19 -6.15 -20.19
C SER A 100 7.19 -5.40 -21.08
N LYS A 101 7.42 -5.37 -22.40
CA LYS A 101 6.49 -4.78 -23.38
C LYS A 101 5.25 -5.65 -23.60
N LYS A 102 5.39 -6.97 -23.42
CA LYS A 102 4.32 -7.95 -23.67
C LYS A 102 3.40 -8.11 -22.46
N GLU A 103 3.97 -8.15 -21.26
CA GLU A 103 3.25 -8.38 -20.00
C GLU A 103 2.88 -7.06 -19.32
N ASN A 104 1.64 -6.97 -18.82
CA ASN A 104 1.19 -5.76 -18.14
C ASN A 104 1.99 -5.54 -16.84
N LEU A 105 2.31 -4.28 -16.52
CA LEU A 105 3.04 -3.95 -15.29
C LEU A 105 2.32 -4.47 -14.03
N MET A 106 0.99 -4.42 -13.98
CA MET A 106 0.21 -4.91 -12.83
C MET A 106 0.29 -6.43 -12.64
N GLU A 107 0.56 -7.18 -13.71
CA GLU A 107 0.79 -8.63 -13.64
C GLU A 107 2.21 -8.96 -13.19
N ARG A 108 3.17 -8.07 -13.53
CA ARG A 108 4.59 -8.21 -13.21
C ARG A 108 4.94 -7.75 -11.80
N VAL A 109 4.23 -6.74 -11.30
CA VAL A 109 4.41 -6.15 -9.97
C VAL A 109 3.04 -6.03 -9.31
N PRO A 110 2.60 -7.05 -8.56
CA PRO A 110 1.29 -7.04 -7.93
C PRO A 110 1.21 -5.94 -6.88
N TYR A 111 0.07 -5.24 -6.83
CA TYR A 111 -0.22 -4.33 -5.74
C TYR A 111 -0.49 -5.13 -4.47
N PHE A 112 0.16 -4.71 -3.40
CA PHE A 112 -0.06 -5.28 -2.08
C PHE A 112 -1.31 -4.71 -1.42
N GLU A 113 -1.73 -3.51 -1.82
CA GLU A 113 -2.86 -2.76 -1.27
C GLU A 113 -3.92 -2.40 -2.31
#